data_AF-A0A6V8NZJ9-F1
#
_entry.id   AF-A0A6V8NZJ9-F1
#
_cell.length_a   1.000
_cell.length_b   1.000
_cell.length_c   1.000
_cell.angle_alpha   90.00
_cell.angle_beta   90.00
_cell.angle_gamma   90.00
#
_symmetry.space_group_name_H-M   'P 1'
#
loop_
_entity.id
_entity.type
_entity.pdbx_description
1 polymer ?
#
loop_
_entity_poly.entity_id
_entity_poly.type
_entity_poly.pdbx_seq_one_letter_code
_entity_poly.pdbx_strand_id
1 'polypeptide(L)'
;MTYRVNQKIGNHIYVYEVESYWDPVKKQPRQRRKYLGKKDPHTGEILSPHKGFTPRAAGDFGHIYLVLQVMERIGLSSVLRKAFPEVDKELLYLSMFQVLEGKPLYLFKPWAEAAYVEEPLALSSQRISRLAEELGRSEGRREMFFQSWVQSQGDLRAILFDITSLSSYSKLIEYLEWGYNRDGEKLPQVNLGMIAGANL
;
A
#
# COMPACT_ATOMS: atom_id res chain seq x y z
N MET A 1 -8.91 32.76 29.40
CA MET A 1 -9.90 33.53 28.62
C MET A 1 -9.14 34.30 27.55
N THR A 2 -9.49 34.11 26.28
CA THR A 2 -8.84 34.80 25.15
C THR A 2 -9.68 35.99 24.71
N TYR A 3 -9.03 37.00 24.13
CA TYR A 3 -9.71 38.14 23.52
C TYR A 3 -9.02 38.56 22.22
N ARG A 4 -9.76 39.25 21.35
CA ARG A 4 -9.22 39.71 20.06
C ARG A 4 -8.75 41.16 20.16
N VAL A 5 -7.59 41.43 19.56
CA VAL A 5 -6.99 42.77 19.49
C VAL A 5 -6.72 43.14 18.04
N ASN A 6 -7.21 44.31 17.65
CA ASN A 6 -6.89 44.93 16.37
C ASN A 6 -5.65 45.81 16.53
N GLN A 7 -4.61 45.56 15.74
CA GLN A 7 -3.39 46.36 15.73
C GLN A 7 -3.26 47.03 14.36
N LYS A 8 -3.25 48.37 14.34
CA LYS A 8 -3.03 49.16 13.14
C LYS A 8 -1.53 49.28 12.89
N ILE A 9 -1.07 48.86 11.72
CA ILE A 9 0.32 49.02 11.26
C ILE A 9 0.25 49.59 9.84
N GLY A 10 0.69 50.84 9.67
CA GLY A 10 0.50 51.58 8.43
C GLY A 10 -0.98 51.69 8.05
N ASN A 11 -1.31 51.33 6.80
CA ASN A 11 -2.68 51.33 6.27
C ASN A 11 -3.45 50.03 6.50
N HIS A 12 -2.95 49.12 7.34
CA HIS A 12 -3.54 47.80 7.54
C HIS A 12 -3.88 47.55 9.00
N ILE A 13 -5.00 46.84 9.22
CA ILE A 13 -5.44 46.39 10.54
C ILE A 13 -5.18 44.89 10.62
N TYR A 14 -4.41 44.47 11.61
CA TYR A 14 -4.07 43.07 11.86
C TYR A 14 -4.79 42.60 13.11
N VAL A 15 -5.42 41.42 13.05
CA VAL A 15 -6.17 40.87 14.16
C VAL A 15 -5.35 39.78 14.85
N TYR A 16 -5.25 39.88 16.17
CA TYR A 16 -4.56 38.90 17.02
C TYR A 16 -5.53 38.36 18.07
N GLU A 17 -5.46 37.05 18.33
CA GLU A 17 -6.02 36.45 19.53
C GLU A 17 -4.96 36.50 20.63
N VAL A 18 -5.33 37.04 21.79
CA VAL A 18 -4.44 37.22 22.93
C VAL A 18 -4.91 36.31 24.06
N GLU A 19 -3.98 35.49 24.54
CA GLU A 19 -4.17 34.62 25.69
C GLU A 19 -3.22 35.04 26.81
N SER A 20 -3.78 35.33 27.98
CA SER A 20 -3.02 35.60 29.19
C SER A 20 -2.71 34.29 29.91
N TYR A 21 -1.47 34.10 30.31
CA TYR A 21 -1.01 32.94 31.08
C TYR A 21 -0.02 33.37 32.18
N TRP A 22 0.07 32.59 33.26
CA TRP A 22 1.05 32.81 34.31
C TRP A 22 2.38 32.16 33.94
N ASP A 23 3.48 32.91 33.98
CA ASP A 23 4.84 32.38 33.78
C ASP A 23 5.44 32.00 35.15
N PRO A 24 5.58 30.69 35.46
CA PRO A 24 6.04 30.25 36.77
C PRO A 24 7.54 30.51 37.02
N VAL A 25 8.34 30.63 35.95
CA VAL A 25 9.78 30.91 36.05
C VAL A 25 9.99 32.39 36.32
N LYS A 26 9.32 33.25 35.56
CA LYS A 26 9.42 34.71 35.69
C LYS A 26 8.48 35.31 36.72
N LYS A 27 7.67 34.47 37.38
CA LYS A 27 6.69 34.79 38.44
C LYS A 27 5.83 36.02 38.12
N GLN A 28 5.32 36.11 36.89
CA GLN A 28 4.50 37.25 36.45
C GLN A 28 3.50 36.82 35.37
N PRO A 29 2.38 37.55 35.22
CA PRO A 29 1.45 37.33 34.12
C PRO A 29 2.10 37.73 32.78
N ARG A 30 1.93 36.88 31.78
CA ARG A 30 2.41 37.06 30.41
C ARG A 30 1.25 36.89 29.42
N GLN A 31 1.47 37.36 28.21
CA GLN A 31 0.49 37.23 27.13
C GLN A 31 1.16 36.58 25.92
N ARG A 32 0.46 35.64 25.28
CA ARG A 32 0.81 35.11 23.97
C ARG A 32 -0.18 35.65 22.95
N ARG A 33 0.32 36.13 21.81
CA ARG A 33 -0.50 36.66 20.71
C ARG A 33 -0.43 35.68 19.54
N LYS A 34 -1.57 35.19 19.08
CA LYS A 34 -1.71 34.37 17.86
C LYS A 34 -2.27 35.26 16.75
N TYR A 35 -1.53 35.39 15.66
CA TYR A 35 -1.99 36.16 14.50
C TYR A 35 -3.16 35.44 13.81
N LEU A 36 -4.30 36.13 13.64
CA LEU A 36 -5.48 35.56 12.99
C LEU A 36 -5.57 35.94 11.52
N GLY A 37 -5.11 37.13 11.14
CA GLY A 37 -5.15 37.62 9.78
C GLY A 37 -5.24 39.13 9.66
N LYS A 38 -5.31 39.60 8.41
CA LYS A 38 -5.48 41.02 8.07
C LYS A 38 -6.98 41.31 7.96
N LYS A 39 -7.46 42.37 8.60
CA LYS A 39 -8.85 42.80 8.48
C LYS A 39 -9.06 43.50 7.13
N ASP A 40 -10.06 43.06 6.38
CA ASP A 40 -10.49 43.71 5.15
C ASP A 40 -11.12 45.08 5.49
N PRO A 41 -10.66 46.20 4.89
CA PRO A 41 -11.21 47.53 5.16
C PRO A 41 -12.67 47.73 4.70
N HIS A 42 -13.13 46.98 3.70
CA HIS A 42 -14.46 47.12 3.10
C HIS A 42 -15.47 46.17 3.73
N THR A 43 -15.09 44.91 3.95
CA THR A 43 -16.01 43.88 4.49
C THR A 43 -15.91 43.71 6.00
N GLY A 44 -14.80 44.14 6.61
CA GLY A 44 -14.53 43.94 8.03
C GLY A 44 -14.17 42.50 8.42
N GLU A 45 -14.09 41.58 7.46
CA GLU A 45 -13.72 40.19 7.68
C GLU A 45 -12.21 40.03 7.94
N ILE A 46 -11.83 38.92 8.59
CA ILE A 46 -10.43 38.58 8.86
C ILE A 46 -9.93 37.68 7.74
N LEU A 47 -9.09 38.23 6.87
CA LEU A 47 -8.35 37.48 5.85
C LEU A 47 -7.21 36.73 6.52
N SER A 48 -7.45 35.45 6.84
CA SER A 48 -6.41 34.61 7.45
C SER A 48 -5.31 34.26 6.44
N PRO A 49 -4.01 34.37 6.81
CA PRO A 49 -2.93 33.84 5.98
C PRO A 49 -2.96 32.31 5.90
N HIS A 50 -3.63 31.66 6.85
CA HIS A 50 -3.83 30.24 6.85
C HIS A 50 -4.96 29.92 5.87
N LYS A 51 -4.60 29.66 4.61
CA LYS A 51 -5.44 28.86 3.72
C LYS A 51 -5.83 27.61 4.54
N GLY A 52 -7.12 27.33 4.65
CA GLY A 52 -7.63 26.21 5.46
C GLY A 52 -6.93 24.88 5.13
N PHE A 53 -7.22 23.84 5.92
CA PHE A 53 -6.71 22.50 5.63
C PHE A 53 -7.04 22.13 4.19
N THR A 54 -6.01 22.07 3.35
CA THR A 54 -6.12 21.63 1.96
C THR A 54 -5.58 20.21 1.93
N PRO A 55 -6.42 19.18 1.71
CA PRO A 55 -5.94 17.81 1.57
C PRO A 55 -4.86 17.77 0.48
N ARG A 56 -3.68 17.23 0.81
CA ARG A 56 -2.57 17.12 -0.15
C ARG A 56 -2.61 15.81 -0.95
N ALA A 57 -3.28 14.81 -0.40
CA ALA A 57 -3.50 13.51 -1.01
C ALA A 57 -4.78 12.90 -0.44
N ALA A 58 -5.46 12.09 -1.25
CA ALA A 58 -6.52 11.19 -0.83
C ALA A 58 -6.09 9.81 -1.30
N GLY A 59 -5.94 8.88 -0.36
CA GLY A 59 -5.53 7.51 -0.63
C GLY A 59 -6.66 6.55 -0.33
N ASP A 60 -6.75 5.50 -1.13
CA ASP A 60 -7.60 4.36 -0.87
C ASP A 60 -7.14 3.63 0.38
N PHE A 61 -8.07 3.24 1.26
CA PHE A 61 -7.72 2.65 2.56
C PHE A 61 -8.44 1.33 2.86
N GLY A 62 -9.78 1.31 2.78
CA GLY A 62 -10.56 0.21 3.35
C GLY A 62 -10.22 -1.17 2.80
N HIS A 63 -10.11 -1.30 1.48
CA HIS A 63 -9.78 -2.57 0.84
C HIS A 63 -8.30 -2.96 1.01
N ILE A 64 -7.39 -1.99 1.06
CA ILE A 64 -5.97 -2.23 1.35
C ILE A 64 -5.79 -2.73 2.78
N TYR A 65 -6.41 -2.05 3.75
CA TYR A 65 -6.40 -2.46 5.14
C TYR A 65 -6.94 -3.88 5.30
N LEU A 66 -8.08 -4.20 4.68
CA LEU A 66 -8.67 -5.53 4.73
C LEU A 66 -7.69 -6.61 4.25
N VAL A 67 -7.07 -6.42 3.08
CA VAL A 67 -6.12 -7.41 2.53
C VAL A 67 -4.89 -7.55 3.40
N LEU A 68 -4.34 -6.46 3.92
CA LEU A 68 -3.22 -6.50 4.88
C LEU A 68 -3.57 -7.29 6.14
N GLN A 69 -4.76 -7.07 6.71
CA GLN A 69 -5.22 -7.83 7.88
C GLN A 69 -5.41 -9.32 7.58
N VAL A 70 -5.93 -9.66 6.39
CA VAL A 70 -6.05 -11.06 5.96
C VAL A 70 -4.68 -11.70 5.82
N MET A 71 -3.73 -11.05 5.13
CA MET A 71 -2.36 -11.54 4.94
C MET A 71 -1.64 -11.80 6.26
N GLU A 72 -1.81 -10.90 7.23
CA GLU A 72 -1.23 -11.07 8.57
C GLU A 72 -1.91 -12.21 9.33
N ARG A 73 -3.25 -12.28 9.30
CA ARG A 73 -4.03 -13.31 10.00
C ARG A 73 -3.69 -14.72 9.51
N ILE A 74 -3.47 -14.90 8.21
CA ILE A 74 -3.12 -16.22 7.63
C ILE A 74 -1.63 -16.54 7.77
N GLY A 75 -0.82 -15.61 8.32
CA GLY A 75 0.62 -15.80 8.49
C GLY A 75 1.41 -15.74 7.19
N LEU A 76 0.88 -15.13 6.12
CA LEU A 76 1.58 -15.04 4.84
C LEU A 76 2.86 -14.21 4.96
N SER A 77 2.79 -13.08 5.68
CA SER A 77 3.92 -12.18 5.91
C SER A 77 5.14 -12.91 6.47
N SER A 78 4.94 -13.79 7.45
CA SER A 78 6.03 -14.49 8.13
C SER A 78 6.66 -15.57 7.26
N VAL A 79 5.84 -16.35 6.55
CA VAL A 79 6.30 -17.40 5.63
C VAL A 79 7.05 -16.80 4.45
N LEU A 80 6.54 -15.71 3.89
CA LEU A 80 7.15 -15.00 2.77
C LEU A 80 8.51 -14.40 3.17
N ARG A 81 8.59 -13.76 4.34
CA ARG A 81 9.85 -13.21 4.87
C ARG A 81 10.90 -14.30 5.11
N LYS A 82 10.50 -15.48 5.56
CA LYS A 82 11.42 -16.61 5.77
C LYS A 82 12.06 -17.07 4.45
N ALA A 83 11.28 -17.12 3.36
CA ALA A 83 11.75 -17.61 2.07
C ALA A 83 12.47 -16.54 1.22
N PHE A 84 12.03 -15.28 1.34
CA PHE A 84 12.50 -14.16 0.51
C PHE A 84 12.77 -12.89 1.34
N PRO A 85 13.68 -12.93 2.33
CA PRO A 85 13.85 -11.83 3.29
C PRO A 85 14.27 -10.50 2.64
N GLU A 86 14.90 -10.54 1.49
CA GLU A 86 15.41 -9.34 0.80
C GLU A 86 14.33 -8.63 -0.03
N VAL A 87 13.24 -9.33 -0.38
CA VAL A 87 12.21 -8.86 -1.31
C VAL A 87 10.79 -9.12 -0.79
N ASP A 88 10.64 -9.44 0.50
CA ASP A 88 9.37 -9.83 1.13
C ASP A 88 8.27 -8.76 0.95
N LYS A 89 8.62 -7.48 1.16
CA LYS A 89 7.70 -6.34 0.97
C LYS A 89 7.26 -6.19 -0.48
N GLU A 90 8.19 -6.35 -1.43
CA GLU A 90 7.87 -6.24 -2.86
C GLU A 90 6.89 -7.34 -3.27
N LEU A 91 7.15 -8.58 -2.84
CA LEU A 91 6.28 -9.72 -3.10
C LEU A 91 4.91 -9.56 -2.43
N LEU A 92 4.86 -9.07 -1.20
CA LEU A 92 3.61 -8.85 -0.47
C LEU A 92 2.74 -7.80 -1.15
N TYR A 93 3.34 -6.67 -1.56
CA TYR A 93 2.59 -5.58 -2.18
C TYR A 93 2.14 -5.94 -3.60
N LEU A 94 2.98 -6.62 -4.38
CA LEU A 94 2.59 -7.13 -5.70
C LEU A 94 1.48 -8.19 -5.59
N SER A 95 1.52 -9.05 -4.57
CA SER A 95 0.46 -10.02 -4.29
C SER A 95 -0.85 -9.33 -3.92
N MET A 96 -0.79 -8.31 -3.05
CA MET A 96 -1.94 -7.47 -2.70
C MET A 96 -2.54 -6.80 -3.94
N PHE A 97 -1.71 -6.22 -4.81
CA PHE A 97 -2.15 -5.64 -6.08
C PHE A 97 -2.83 -6.67 -6.98
N GLN A 98 -2.26 -7.87 -7.13
CA GLN A 98 -2.88 -8.94 -7.93
C GLN A 98 -4.25 -9.36 -7.38
N VAL A 99 -4.39 -9.48 -6.06
CA VAL A 99 -5.65 -9.84 -5.40
C VAL A 99 -6.72 -8.75 -5.58
N LEU A 100 -6.34 -7.48 -5.45
CA LEU A 100 -7.28 -6.36 -5.50
C LEU A 100 -7.68 -5.98 -6.93
N GLU A 101 -6.71 -5.97 -7.85
CA GLU A 101 -6.90 -5.38 -9.18
C GLU A 101 -6.96 -6.41 -10.30
N GLY A 102 -6.30 -7.57 -10.15
CA GLY A 102 -6.19 -8.58 -11.22
C GLY A 102 -5.57 -8.04 -12.52
N LYS A 103 -4.80 -6.95 -12.43
CA LYS A 103 -4.24 -6.22 -13.58
C LYS A 103 -2.78 -6.58 -13.84
N PRO A 104 -2.26 -6.31 -15.06
CA PRO A 104 -0.84 -6.48 -15.35
C PRO A 104 0.08 -5.76 -14.35
N LEU A 105 1.16 -6.42 -13.90
CA LEU A 105 2.05 -5.92 -12.85
C LEU A 105 2.70 -4.56 -13.17
N TYR A 106 2.89 -4.19 -14.44
CA TYR A 106 3.44 -2.88 -14.79
C TYR A 106 2.52 -1.70 -14.35
N LEU A 107 1.25 -1.97 -14.06
CA LEU A 107 0.29 -1.01 -13.50
C LEU A 107 0.35 -0.91 -11.98
N PHE A 108 1.28 -1.61 -11.32
CA PHE A 108 1.47 -1.53 -9.88
C PHE A 108 1.78 -0.10 -9.41
N LYS A 109 2.71 0.60 -10.09
CA LYS A 109 3.13 1.94 -9.68
C LYS A 109 1.98 2.94 -9.54
N PRO A 110 1.13 3.17 -10.57
CA PRO A 110 0.03 4.11 -10.44
C PRO A 110 -1.01 3.67 -9.39
N TRP A 111 -1.20 2.36 -9.18
CA TRP A 111 -2.04 1.87 -8.08
C TRP A 111 -1.44 2.20 -6.71
N ALA A 112 -0.14 1.96 -6.53
CA ALA A 112 0.56 2.23 -5.28
C ALA A 112 0.57 3.72 -4.90
N GLU A 113 0.54 4.63 -5.89
CA GLU A 113 0.43 6.07 -5.67
C GLU A 113 -0.94 6.50 -5.11
N ALA A 114 -1.99 5.73 -5.39
CA ALA A 114 -3.34 5.94 -4.86
C ALA A 114 -3.61 5.15 -3.57
N ALA A 115 -2.80 4.13 -3.27
CA ALA A 115 -2.96 3.27 -2.10
C ALA A 115 -2.43 3.91 -0.81
N TYR A 116 -3.24 3.89 0.25
CA TYR A 116 -2.78 4.22 1.60
C TYR A 116 -2.10 3.00 2.24
N VAL A 117 -0.78 3.06 2.34
CA VAL A 117 0.06 2.08 3.03
C VAL A 117 1.05 2.82 3.95
N GLU A 118 1.38 2.23 5.10
CA GLU A 118 2.31 2.84 6.07
C GLU A 118 3.71 3.04 5.48
N GLU A 119 4.14 2.09 4.64
CA GLU A 119 5.42 2.12 3.96
C GLU A 119 5.22 2.11 2.43
N PRO A 120 5.02 3.28 1.80
CA PRO A 120 4.82 3.37 0.36
C PRO A 120 5.99 2.76 -0.41
N LEU A 121 5.65 1.85 -1.31
CA LEU A 121 6.61 1.18 -2.18
C LEU A 121 6.30 1.53 -3.63
N ALA A 122 7.29 2.10 -4.33
CA ALA A 122 7.20 2.37 -5.75
C ALA A 122 8.13 1.43 -6.51
N LEU A 123 7.54 0.51 -7.29
CA LEU A 123 8.29 -0.43 -8.13
C LEU A 123 8.21 -0.01 -9.60
N SER A 124 9.38 0.07 -10.25
CA SER A 124 9.43 0.25 -11.71
C SER A 124 9.12 -1.07 -12.42
N SER A 125 8.66 -1.00 -13.67
CA SER A 125 8.46 -2.19 -14.49
C SER A 125 9.74 -3.01 -14.65
N GLN A 126 10.90 -2.35 -14.74
CA GLN A 126 12.21 -3.03 -14.78
C GLN A 126 12.51 -3.78 -13.48
N ARG A 127 12.20 -3.20 -12.31
CA ARG A 127 12.38 -3.90 -11.03
C ARG A 127 11.45 -5.11 -10.93
N ILE A 128 10.19 -4.95 -11.32
CA ILE A 128 9.21 -6.05 -11.35
C ILE A 128 9.69 -7.18 -12.27
N SER A 129 10.17 -6.87 -13.48
CA SER A 129 10.71 -7.89 -14.39
C SER A 129 11.91 -8.63 -13.80
N ARG A 130 12.84 -7.92 -13.15
CA ARG A 130 13.98 -8.55 -12.47
C ARG A 130 13.53 -9.42 -11.30
N LEU A 131 12.57 -8.96 -10.50
CA LEU A 131 12.01 -9.73 -9.40
C LEU A 131 11.34 -11.02 -9.90
N ALA A 132 10.58 -10.95 -10.99
CA ALA A 132 9.98 -12.13 -11.61
C ALA A 132 11.03 -13.13 -12.12
N GLU A 133 12.13 -12.63 -12.71
CA GLU A 133 13.26 -13.44 -13.14
C GLU A 133 13.99 -14.09 -11.95
N GLU A 134 14.27 -13.32 -10.90
CA GLU A 134 14.89 -13.78 -9.65
C GLU A 134 14.04 -14.89 -8.99
N LEU A 135 12.72 -14.69 -8.90
CA LEU A 135 11.77 -15.69 -8.39
C LEU A 135 11.79 -16.97 -9.24
N GLY A 136 11.74 -16.84 -10.56
CA GLY A 136 11.70 -17.97 -11.49
C GLY A 136 12.94 -18.86 -11.34
N ARG A 137 14.12 -18.23 -11.23
CA ARG A 137 15.41 -18.93 -11.06
C ARG A 137 15.61 -19.51 -9.66
N SER A 138 14.89 -19.02 -8.65
CA SER A 138 15.09 -19.40 -7.24
C SER A 138 14.22 -20.59 -6.82
N GLU A 139 14.38 -21.75 -7.48
CA GLU A 139 13.58 -22.95 -7.21
C GLU A 139 13.60 -23.37 -5.73
N GLY A 140 14.77 -23.47 -5.11
CA GLY A 140 14.87 -23.85 -3.69
C GLY A 140 14.20 -22.87 -2.72
N ARG A 141 14.15 -21.57 -3.04
CA ARG A 141 13.40 -20.59 -2.23
C ARG A 141 11.89 -20.72 -2.44
N ARG A 142 11.44 -21.00 -3.67
CA ARG A 142 10.03 -21.30 -3.96
C ARG A 142 9.57 -22.55 -3.21
N GLU A 143 10.37 -23.61 -3.23
CA GLU A 143 10.08 -24.83 -2.48
C GLU A 143 10.06 -24.58 -0.96
N MET A 144 11.03 -23.82 -0.43
CA MET A 144 11.05 -23.43 0.98
C MET A 144 9.79 -22.65 1.40
N PHE A 145 9.32 -21.73 0.53
CA PHE A 145 8.06 -21.02 0.73
C PHE A 145 6.89 -22.00 0.82
N PHE A 146 6.72 -22.87 -0.17
CA PHE A 146 5.59 -23.82 -0.20
C PHE A 146 5.61 -24.78 0.98
N GLN A 147 6.76 -25.35 1.32
CA GLN A 147 6.90 -26.23 2.48
C GLN A 147 6.57 -25.49 3.78
N SER A 148 7.11 -24.28 3.98
CA SER A 148 6.82 -23.48 5.17
C SER A 148 5.36 -23.03 5.23
N TRP A 149 4.73 -22.78 4.08
CA TRP A 149 3.31 -22.44 3.98
C TRP A 149 2.43 -23.62 4.36
N VAL A 150 2.68 -24.80 3.79
CA VAL A 150 1.93 -26.02 4.13
C VAL A 150 2.05 -26.35 5.62
N GLN A 151 3.26 -26.26 6.18
CA GLN A 151 3.49 -26.48 7.61
C GLN A 151 2.74 -25.46 8.50
N SER A 152 2.59 -24.21 8.06
CA SER A 152 1.87 -23.19 8.84
C SER A 152 0.36 -23.41 8.86
N GLN A 153 -0.19 -24.19 7.93
CA GLN A 153 -1.62 -24.54 7.90
C GLN A 153 -1.99 -25.71 8.84
N GLY A 154 -1.01 -26.32 9.53
CA GLY A 154 -1.21 -27.42 10.47
C GLY A 154 -1.16 -28.81 9.82
N ASP A 155 -1.59 -29.84 10.56
CA ASP A 155 -1.59 -31.24 10.10
C ASP A 155 -2.69 -31.49 9.07
N LEU A 156 -2.44 -31.09 7.82
CA LEU A 156 -3.26 -31.51 6.70
C LEU A 156 -2.85 -32.94 6.32
N ARG A 157 -3.70 -33.93 6.60
CA ARG A 157 -3.51 -35.30 6.07
C ARG A 157 -4.38 -35.48 4.83
N ALA A 158 -3.88 -35.00 3.70
CA ALA A 158 -4.57 -35.09 2.44
C ALA A 158 -3.58 -35.14 1.27
N ILE A 159 -4.03 -35.77 0.18
CA ILE A 159 -3.45 -35.57 -1.15
C ILE A 159 -4.30 -34.51 -1.83
N LEU A 160 -3.70 -33.36 -2.10
CA LEU A 160 -4.29 -32.30 -2.89
C LEU A 160 -3.91 -32.54 -4.35
N PHE A 161 -4.92 -32.62 -5.20
CA PHE A 161 -4.76 -32.72 -6.64
C PHE A 161 -5.53 -31.59 -7.30
N ASP A 162 -4.83 -30.78 -8.09
CA ASP A 162 -5.46 -29.73 -8.89
C ASP A 162 -4.88 -29.72 -10.30
N ILE A 163 -5.72 -29.37 -11.27
CA ILE A 163 -5.32 -29.19 -12.67
C ILE A 163 -5.69 -27.78 -13.10
N THR A 164 -4.70 -27.04 -13.57
CA THR A 164 -4.88 -25.69 -14.11
C THR A 164 -4.37 -25.62 -15.55
N SER A 165 -5.04 -24.82 -16.37
CA SER A 165 -4.65 -24.56 -17.76
C SER A 165 -4.15 -23.13 -17.88
N LEU A 166 -2.95 -22.96 -18.44
CA LEU A 166 -2.32 -21.68 -18.64
C LEU A 166 -2.28 -21.36 -20.13
N SER A 167 -3.26 -20.59 -20.60
CA SER A 167 -3.27 -20.06 -21.96
C SER A 167 -2.24 -18.95 -22.14
N SER A 168 -1.63 -18.86 -23.31
CA SER A 168 -0.67 -17.78 -23.59
C SER A 168 -0.58 -17.42 -25.07
N TYR A 169 -0.32 -16.14 -25.34
CA TYR A 169 0.06 -15.63 -26.66
C TYR A 169 1.58 -15.78 -26.93
N SER A 170 2.35 -16.20 -25.93
CA SER A 170 3.82 -16.25 -26.03
C SER A 170 4.26 -17.23 -27.11
N LYS A 171 5.20 -16.81 -27.95
CA LYS A 171 5.87 -17.68 -28.92
C LYS A 171 7.14 -18.33 -28.38
N LEU A 172 7.48 -18.06 -27.10
CA LEU A 172 8.73 -18.47 -26.46
C LEU A 172 8.54 -19.67 -25.52
N ILE A 173 7.31 -20.14 -25.34
CA ILE A 173 7.01 -21.30 -24.49
C ILE A 173 6.73 -22.48 -25.42
N GLU A 174 7.72 -23.36 -25.57
CA GLU A 174 7.65 -24.50 -26.50
C GLU A 174 6.56 -25.51 -26.14
N TYR A 175 6.17 -25.57 -24.86
CA TYR A 175 5.13 -26.46 -24.35
C TYR A 175 3.69 -26.02 -24.65
N LEU A 176 3.49 -24.84 -25.27
CA LEU A 176 2.15 -24.35 -25.59
C LEU A 176 1.55 -25.14 -26.75
N GLU A 177 0.41 -25.78 -26.49
CA GLU A 177 -0.30 -26.58 -27.49
C GLU A 177 -1.76 -26.13 -27.65
N TRP A 178 -2.30 -26.27 -28.86
CA TRP A 178 -3.73 -26.10 -29.08
C TRP A 178 -4.49 -27.30 -28.53
N GLY A 179 -5.58 -27.06 -27.81
CA GLY A 179 -6.39 -28.13 -27.25
C GLY A 179 -7.73 -27.63 -26.73
N TYR A 180 -8.44 -28.51 -26.03
CA TYR A 180 -9.67 -28.14 -25.33
C TYR A 180 -9.35 -27.21 -24.16
N ASN A 181 -9.76 -25.96 -24.27
CA ASN A 181 -9.62 -24.95 -23.23
C ASN A 181 -10.93 -24.87 -22.43
N ARG A 182 -10.87 -25.23 -21.14
CA ARG A 182 -12.03 -25.20 -20.23
C ARG A 182 -12.60 -23.79 -20.07
N ASP A 183 -11.74 -22.78 -20.14
CA ASP A 183 -12.09 -21.38 -19.89
C ASP A 183 -12.55 -20.67 -21.19
N GLY A 184 -12.62 -21.40 -22.31
CA GLY A 184 -13.19 -20.94 -23.58
C GLY A 184 -12.27 -20.01 -24.39
N GLU A 185 -11.01 -19.88 -24.00
CA GLU A 185 -10.06 -19.01 -24.67
C GLU A 185 -9.54 -19.64 -25.98
N LYS A 186 -9.41 -18.81 -27.02
CA LYS A 186 -8.90 -19.24 -28.33
C LYS A 186 -7.38 -19.11 -28.39
N LEU A 187 -6.68 -19.75 -27.45
CA LEU A 187 -5.24 -19.68 -27.29
C LEU A 187 -4.63 -21.05 -27.05
N PRO A 188 -3.37 -21.26 -27.46
CA PRO A 188 -2.64 -22.44 -27.03
C PRO A 188 -2.40 -22.36 -25.50
N GLN A 189 -2.34 -23.52 -24.86
CA GLN A 189 -2.29 -23.63 -23.41
C GLN A 189 -1.27 -24.67 -22.95
N VAL A 190 -0.77 -24.51 -21.72
CA VAL A 190 -0.06 -25.55 -20.98
C VAL A 190 -0.98 -26.05 -19.88
N ASN A 191 -1.19 -27.37 -19.81
CA ASN A 191 -1.91 -27.99 -18.71
C ASN A 191 -0.93 -28.37 -17.59
N LEU A 192 -1.14 -27.81 -16.40
CA LEU A 192 -0.35 -28.08 -15.20
C LEU A 192 -1.19 -28.88 -14.22
N GLY A 193 -0.76 -30.11 -13.92
CA GLY A 193 -1.27 -30.90 -12.81
C GLY A 193 -0.35 -30.75 -11.61
N MET A 194 -0.89 -30.34 -10.47
CA MET A 194 -0.16 -30.28 -9.20
C MET A 194 -0.68 -31.34 -8.26
N ILE A 195 0.23 -32.18 -7.75
CA ILE A 195 -0.04 -33.15 -6.69
C ILE A 195 0.79 -32.75 -5.49
N ALA A 196 0.15 -32.48 -4.36
CA ALA A 196 0.82 -32.19 -3.11
C ALA A 196 0.32 -33.13 -2.01
N GLY A 197 1.24 -33.77 -1.31
CA GLY A 197 0.95 -34.57 -0.11
C GLY A 197 1.45 -33.83 1.13
N ALA A 198 0.63 -33.81 2.18
CA ALA A 198 1.04 -33.35 3.49
C ALA A 198 0.94 -34.52 4.47
N ASN A 199 2.06 -34.83 5.14
CA ASN A 199 2.24 -35.88 6.15
C ASN A 199 1.67 -37.27 5.76
N LEU A 200 2.31 -37.94 4.80
CA LEU A 200 2.18 -39.40 4.57
C LEU A 200 3.02 -40.20 5.57
#